data_AF-A0A101X3X1-F1
#
_entry.id   AF-A0A101X3X1-F1
#
_cell.length_a   1.000
_cell.length_b   1.000
_cell.length_c   1.000
_cell.angle_alpha   90.00
_cell.angle_beta   90.00
_cell.angle_gamma   90.00
#
_symmetry.space_group_name_H-M   'P 1'
#
loop_
_entity.id
_entity.type
_entity.pdbx_description
1 polymer ?
#
loop_
_entity_poly.entity_id
_entity_poly.type
_entity_poly.pdbx_seq_one_letter_code
_entity_poly.pdbx_strand_id
1 'polypeptide(L)'
;MELARYLLIRYLTEVLGFKLESERGDDLALLDGANRVSVKAYFADIYEEAEIYKKINELLQQDCDKAYIALAKDALPLVDPKHLKALGVGLISVDPSRGLEGVELRMPARARPRPAQQVDLSKILGAVNAAVAEAVSRESKRIEEEVFKKLKSYVDKALEDVRRELAAGKAEQRTEQQGPPSIAENEWVKLIRRRG
;
A
#
# COMPACT_ATOMS: atom_id res chain seq x y z
N MET A 1 -28.50 -28.84 5.52
CA MET A 1 -28.55 -27.58 4.73
C MET A 1 -27.35 -27.34 3.82
N GLU A 2 -26.22 -28.02 3.97
CA GLU A 2 -25.03 -27.83 3.12
C GLU A 2 -25.26 -28.16 1.63
N LEU A 3 -26.11 -29.14 1.33
CA LEU A 3 -26.44 -29.48 -0.05
C LEU A 3 -27.10 -28.32 -0.81
N ALA A 4 -28.06 -27.62 -0.20
CA ALA A 4 -28.74 -26.49 -0.83
C ALA A 4 -27.75 -25.36 -1.16
N ARG A 5 -26.82 -25.10 -0.24
CA ARG A 5 -25.75 -24.13 -0.42
C ARG A 5 -24.75 -24.54 -1.51
N TYR A 6 -24.36 -25.81 -1.54
CA TYR A 6 -23.49 -26.33 -2.60
C TYR A 6 -24.15 -26.19 -3.98
N LEU A 7 -25.44 -26.56 -4.09
CA LEU A 7 -26.22 -26.39 -5.32
C LEU A 7 -26.32 -24.93 -5.74
N LEU A 8 -26.53 -24.02 -4.78
CA LEU A 8 -26.54 -22.58 -5.03
C LEU A 8 -25.20 -22.10 -5.60
N ILE A 9 -24.07 -22.40 -4.95
CA ILE A 9 -22.74 -22.00 -5.43
C ILE A 9 -22.52 -22.53 -6.84
N ARG A 10 -22.84 -23.81 -7.06
CA ARG A 10 -22.68 -24.47 -8.36
C ARG A 10 -23.55 -23.83 -9.44
N TYR A 11 -24.79 -23.47 -9.13
CA TYR A 11 -25.65 -22.73 -10.05
C TYR A 11 -25.08 -21.34 -10.37
N LEU A 12 -24.62 -20.60 -9.36
CA LEU A 12 -24.04 -19.27 -9.55
C LEU A 12 -22.78 -19.31 -10.40
N THR A 13 -21.91 -20.32 -10.23
CA THR A 13 -20.64 -20.41 -10.95
C THR A 13 -20.76 -21.10 -12.31
N GLU A 14 -21.50 -22.21 -12.42
CA GLU A 14 -21.61 -23.00 -13.65
C GLU A 14 -22.70 -22.49 -14.59
N VAL A 15 -23.85 -22.05 -14.05
CA VAL A 15 -25.00 -21.61 -14.87
C VAL A 15 -24.96 -20.12 -15.14
N LEU A 16 -24.75 -19.31 -14.09
CA LEU A 16 -24.66 -17.85 -14.23
C LEU A 16 -23.25 -17.34 -14.55
N GLY A 17 -22.22 -18.17 -14.42
CA GLY A 17 -20.84 -17.81 -14.76
C GLY A 17 -20.17 -16.85 -13.77
N PHE A 18 -20.71 -16.70 -12.56
CA PHE A 18 -20.12 -15.81 -11.56
C PHE A 18 -18.82 -16.39 -10.98
N LYS A 19 -17.85 -15.53 -10.69
CA LYS A 19 -16.61 -15.95 -10.04
C LYS A 19 -16.74 -15.80 -8.53
N LEU A 20 -16.66 -16.90 -7.79
CA LEU A 20 -16.65 -16.87 -6.33
C LEU A 20 -15.32 -16.29 -5.82
N GLU A 21 -15.38 -15.24 -5.00
CA GLU A 21 -14.19 -14.64 -4.36
C GLU A 21 -14.02 -15.10 -2.92
N SER A 22 -15.11 -15.11 -2.15
CA SER A 22 -15.07 -15.55 -0.76
C SER A 22 -16.39 -16.11 -0.28
N GLU A 23 -16.28 -16.98 0.70
CA GLU A 23 -17.39 -17.64 1.35
C GLU A 23 -17.22 -17.47 2.86
N ARG A 24 -18.18 -16.82 3.52
CA ARG A 24 -18.15 -16.57 4.97
C ARG A 24 -19.52 -16.70 5.58
N GLY A 25 -19.71 -17.69 6.47
CA GLY A 25 -21.01 -17.87 7.13
C GLY A 25 -22.10 -18.03 6.08
N ASP A 26 -23.16 -17.22 6.12
CA ASP A 26 -24.25 -17.25 5.12
C ASP A 26 -23.97 -16.38 3.89
N ASP A 27 -22.87 -15.64 3.86
CA ASP A 27 -22.58 -14.65 2.83
C ASP A 27 -21.61 -15.23 1.78
N LEU A 28 -21.97 -15.06 0.50
CA LEU A 28 -21.16 -15.41 -0.66
C LEU A 28 -20.82 -14.13 -1.42
N ALA A 29 -19.53 -13.84 -1.54
CA ALA A 29 -19.04 -12.74 -2.36
C ALA A 29 -18.62 -13.28 -3.73
N LEU A 30 -19.28 -12.80 -4.79
CA LEU A 30 -19.00 -13.18 -6.17
C LEU A 30 -18.75 -11.96 -7.05
N LEU A 31 -18.16 -12.21 -8.21
CA LEU A 31 -18.01 -11.24 -9.29
C LEU A 31 -18.80 -11.66 -10.52
N ASP A 32 -19.58 -10.72 -11.04
CA ASP A 32 -20.25 -10.78 -12.33
C ASP A 32 -19.60 -9.75 -13.26
N GLY A 33 -18.50 -10.15 -13.90
CA GLY A 33 -17.61 -9.24 -14.62
C GLY A 33 -16.98 -8.21 -13.69
N ALA A 34 -17.33 -6.94 -13.88
CA ALA A 34 -16.88 -5.82 -13.04
C ALA A 34 -17.80 -5.53 -11.83
N ASN A 35 -18.95 -6.22 -11.75
CA ASN A 35 -19.92 -6.01 -10.68
C ASN A 35 -19.63 -6.94 -9.51
N ARG A 36 -19.58 -6.38 -8.31
CA ARG A 36 -19.57 -7.13 -7.05
C ARG A 36 -20.98 -7.62 -6.75
N VAL A 37 -21.13 -8.93 -6.63
CA VAL A 37 -22.38 -9.59 -6.32
C VAL A 37 -22.27 -10.16 -4.91
N SER A 38 -23.17 -9.75 -4.02
CA SER A 38 -23.33 -10.43 -2.74
C SER A 38 -24.57 -11.30 -2.77
N VAL A 39 -24.43 -12.56 -2.36
CA VAL A 39 -25.52 -13.50 -2.21
C VAL A 39 -25.57 -13.98 -0.77
N LYS A 40 -26.70 -13.75 -0.11
CA LYS A 40 -26.93 -14.24 1.25
C LYS A 40 -27.75 -15.53 1.19
N ALA A 41 -27.13 -16.64 1.56
CA ALA A 41 -27.72 -17.97 1.54
C ALA A 41 -28.30 -18.30 2.92
N TYR A 42 -29.60 -18.08 3.10
CA TYR A 42 -30.28 -18.37 4.35
C TYR A 42 -31.12 -19.63 4.20
N PHE A 43 -30.61 -20.72 4.76
CA PHE A 43 -31.29 -22.02 4.80
C PHE A 43 -31.45 -22.44 6.26
N ALA A 44 -32.67 -22.30 6.79
CA ALA A 44 -33.05 -22.72 8.13
C ALA A 44 -34.11 -23.83 8.09
N ASP A 45 -34.16 -24.67 9.14
CA ASP A 45 -35.18 -25.73 9.24
C ASP A 45 -36.58 -25.14 9.48
N ILE A 46 -36.64 -24.02 10.20
CA ILE A 46 -37.84 -23.23 10.43
C ILE A 46 -37.54 -21.81 9.97
N TYR A 47 -38.40 -21.28 9.11
CA TYR A 47 -38.27 -19.92 8.59
C TYR A 47 -39.16 -18.96 9.35
N GLU A 48 -38.55 -17.88 9.84
CA GLU A 48 -39.26 -16.75 10.40
C GLU A 48 -39.15 -15.55 9.47
N GLU A 49 -40.28 -14.91 9.22
CA GLU A 49 -40.35 -13.71 8.36
C GLU A 49 -39.41 -12.60 8.89
N ALA A 50 -39.41 -12.36 10.20
CA ALA A 50 -38.57 -11.35 10.83
C ALA A 50 -37.07 -11.62 10.63
N GLU A 51 -36.64 -12.88 10.69
CA GLU A 51 -35.24 -13.25 10.45
C GLU A 51 -34.83 -13.05 8.99
N ILE A 52 -35.71 -13.39 8.04
CA ILE A 52 -35.45 -13.19 6.61
C ILE A 52 -35.24 -11.70 6.31
N TYR A 53 -36.10 -10.82 6.83
CA TYR A 53 -35.93 -9.37 6.64
C TYR A 53 -34.69 -8.82 7.34
N LYS A 54 -34.32 -9.37 8.51
CA LYS A 54 -33.04 -9.04 9.16
C LYS A 54 -31.86 -9.38 8.25
N LYS A 55 -31.84 -10.57 7.64
CA LYS A 55 -30.79 -10.99 6.69
C LYS A 55 -30.78 -10.10 5.43
N ILE A 56 -31.94 -9.72 4.91
CA ILE A 56 -32.03 -8.78 3.78
C ILE A 56 -31.43 -7.42 4.16
N ASN A 57 -31.72 -6.90 5.35
CA ASN A 57 -31.14 -5.64 5.82
C ASN A 57 -29.62 -5.72 5.99
N GLU A 58 -29.09 -6.84 6.49
CA GLU A 58 -27.64 -7.08 6.56
C GLU A 58 -27.00 -7.07 5.16
N LEU A 59 -27.65 -7.68 4.16
CA LEU A 59 -27.21 -7.70 2.77
C LEU A 59 -27.21 -6.29 2.15
N LEU A 60 -28.14 -5.42 2.55
CA LEU A 60 -28.19 -4.05 2.08
C LEU A 60 -27.02 -3.19 2.59
N GLN A 61 -26.48 -3.52 3.76
CA GLN A 61 -25.33 -2.81 4.35
C GLN A 61 -23.99 -3.17 3.68
N GLN A 62 -23.95 -4.22 2.87
CA GLN A 62 -22.74 -4.66 2.20
C GLN A 62 -22.44 -3.82 0.95
N ASP A 63 -21.16 -3.51 0.75
CA ASP A 63 -20.65 -2.80 -0.43
C ASP A 63 -20.64 -3.71 -1.67
N CYS A 64 -21.79 -3.84 -2.33
CA CYS A 64 -21.97 -4.64 -3.53
C CYS A 64 -22.89 -3.95 -4.55
N ASP A 65 -22.65 -4.24 -5.83
CA ASP A 65 -23.44 -3.71 -6.96
C ASP A 65 -24.78 -4.42 -7.09
N LYS A 66 -24.78 -5.75 -6.91
CA LYS A 66 -25.99 -6.58 -6.96
C LYS A 66 -26.09 -7.39 -5.66
N ALA A 67 -27.28 -7.42 -5.09
CA ALA A 67 -27.58 -8.18 -3.89
C ALA A 67 -28.64 -9.24 -4.18
N TYR A 68 -28.39 -10.48 -3.78
CA TYR A 68 -29.36 -11.57 -3.85
C TYR A 68 -29.58 -12.20 -2.48
N ILE A 69 -30.82 -12.55 -2.18
CA ILE A 69 -31.16 -13.44 -1.09
C ILE A 69 -31.50 -14.82 -1.71
N ALA A 70 -30.88 -15.87 -1.20
CA ALA A 70 -31.16 -17.24 -1.58
C ALA A 70 -31.87 -17.94 -0.42
N LEU A 71 -33.03 -18.51 -0.72
CA LEU A 71 -33.94 -19.12 0.25
C LEU A 71 -34.40 -20.49 -0.25
N ALA A 72 -34.79 -21.38 0.66
CA ALA A 72 -35.49 -22.60 0.26
C ALA A 72 -36.85 -22.26 -0.35
N LYS A 73 -37.33 -23.14 -1.22
CA LYS A 73 -38.65 -23.02 -1.85
C LYS A 73 -39.79 -22.83 -0.83
N ASP A 74 -39.69 -23.47 0.32
CA ASP A 74 -40.70 -23.43 1.39
C ASP A 74 -40.78 -22.06 2.08
N ALA A 75 -39.72 -21.26 2.02
CA ALA A 75 -39.63 -19.93 2.63
C ALA A 75 -40.15 -18.81 1.72
N LEU A 76 -40.38 -19.08 0.43
CA LEU A 76 -40.82 -18.09 -0.55
C LEU A 76 -42.12 -17.36 -0.15
N PRO A 77 -43.14 -18.01 0.45
CA PRO A 77 -44.37 -17.33 0.86
C PRO A 77 -44.18 -16.27 1.95
N LEU A 78 -43.07 -16.33 2.70
CA LEU A 78 -42.77 -15.40 3.79
C LEU A 78 -42.14 -14.09 3.30
N VAL A 79 -41.88 -13.96 2.00
CA VAL A 79 -41.18 -12.82 1.43
C VAL A 79 -42.11 -12.08 0.49
N ASP A 80 -42.27 -10.77 0.70
CA ASP A 80 -43.00 -9.91 -0.24
C ASP A 80 -42.12 -9.55 -1.45
N PRO A 81 -42.46 -10.02 -2.67
CA PRO A 81 -41.71 -9.67 -3.87
C PRO A 81 -41.71 -8.17 -4.17
N LYS A 82 -42.77 -7.44 -3.77
CA LYS A 82 -42.85 -5.98 -4.00
C LYS A 82 -41.82 -5.26 -3.15
N HIS A 83 -41.64 -5.69 -1.91
CA HIS A 83 -40.65 -5.14 -1.00
C HIS A 83 -39.22 -5.37 -1.53
N LEU A 84 -38.89 -6.60 -1.93
CA LEU A 84 -37.58 -6.90 -2.53
C LEU A 84 -37.30 -6.06 -3.78
N LYS A 85 -38.31 -5.90 -4.65
CA LYS A 85 -38.18 -5.08 -5.87
C LYS A 85 -37.92 -3.60 -5.56
N ALA A 86 -38.56 -3.06 -4.51
CA ALA A 86 -38.32 -1.69 -4.06
C ALA A 86 -36.89 -1.50 -3.54
N LEU A 87 -36.35 -2.51 -2.85
CA LEU A 87 -34.97 -2.53 -2.36
C LEU A 87 -33.93 -2.86 -3.45
N GLY A 88 -34.37 -3.37 -4.61
CA GLY A 88 -33.49 -3.82 -5.68
C GLY A 88 -32.78 -5.16 -5.40
N VAL A 89 -33.24 -5.92 -4.41
CA VAL A 89 -32.68 -7.22 -4.04
C VAL A 89 -33.26 -8.33 -4.91
N GLY A 90 -32.40 -9.16 -5.49
CA GLY A 90 -32.81 -10.33 -6.26
C GLY A 90 -33.16 -11.52 -5.35
N LEU A 91 -33.97 -12.44 -5.85
CA LEU A 91 -34.44 -13.61 -5.11
C LEU A 91 -34.05 -14.88 -5.88
N ILE A 92 -33.38 -15.81 -5.19
CA ILE A 92 -33.05 -17.13 -5.69
C ILE A 92 -33.77 -18.16 -4.83
N SER A 93 -34.53 -19.04 -5.46
CA SER A 93 -35.17 -20.17 -4.79
C SER A 93 -34.32 -21.42 -4.98
N VAL A 94 -34.11 -22.18 -3.91
CA VAL A 94 -33.38 -23.44 -3.95
C VAL A 94 -34.29 -24.58 -3.48
N ASP A 95 -34.46 -25.58 -4.33
CA ASP A 95 -35.10 -26.86 -4.01
C ASP A 95 -34.05 -27.99 -4.08
N PRO A 96 -33.50 -28.43 -2.94
CA PRO A 96 -32.46 -29.45 -2.94
C PRO A 96 -32.95 -30.81 -3.46
N SER A 97 -34.26 -31.07 -3.49
CA SER A 97 -34.84 -32.34 -3.93
C SER A 97 -34.71 -32.55 -5.45
N ARG A 98 -34.59 -31.46 -6.20
CA ARG A 98 -34.48 -31.47 -7.68
C ARG A 98 -33.04 -31.27 -8.17
N GLY A 99 -32.07 -31.22 -7.26
CA GLY A 99 -30.66 -30.97 -7.62
C GLY A 99 -30.45 -29.58 -8.23
N LEU A 100 -29.58 -29.47 -9.23
CA LEU A 100 -29.21 -28.17 -9.84
C LEU A 100 -30.41 -27.49 -10.54
N GLU A 101 -31.32 -28.29 -11.12
CA GLU A 101 -32.55 -27.79 -11.75
C GLU A 101 -33.56 -27.23 -10.75
N GLY A 102 -33.37 -27.51 -9.46
CA GLY A 102 -34.16 -26.94 -8.38
C GLY A 102 -33.72 -25.53 -7.96
N VAL A 103 -32.60 -25.04 -8.47
CA VAL A 103 -32.13 -23.67 -8.23
C VAL A 103 -32.64 -22.76 -9.33
N GLU A 104 -33.48 -21.80 -8.97
CA GLU A 104 -34.12 -20.90 -9.92
C GLU A 104 -33.94 -19.43 -9.50
N LEU A 105 -33.53 -18.58 -10.44
CA LEU A 105 -33.54 -17.14 -10.26
C LEU A 105 -34.95 -16.60 -10.43
N ARG A 106 -35.65 -16.32 -9.33
CA ARG A 106 -37.03 -15.85 -9.31
C ARG A 106 -37.14 -14.37 -9.65
N MET A 107 -36.20 -13.57 -9.15
CA MET A 107 -36.16 -12.14 -9.38
C MET A 107 -34.72 -11.66 -9.62
N PRO A 108 -34.44 -10.95 -10.71
CA PRO A 108 -33.12 -10.37 -10.93
C PRO A 108 -32.87 -9.22 -9.94
N ALA A 109 -31.64 -9.10 -9.45
CA ALA A 109 -31.23 -7.96 -8.65
C ALA A 109 -31.07 -6.72 -9.53
N ARG A 110 -31.45 -5.55 -9.00
CA ARG A 110 -31.18 -4.27 -9.66
C ARG A 110 -29.80 -3.79 -9.23
N ALA A 111 -28.98 -3.40 -10.20
CA ALA A 111 -27.71 -2.77 -9.92
C ALA A 111 -27.96 -1.50 -9.09
N ARG A 112 -27.35 -1.46 -7.89
CA ARG A 112 -27.43 -0.29 -7.04
C ARG A 112 -26.49 0.77 -7.61
N PRO A 113 -26.98 2.00 -7.84
CA PRO A 113 -26.07 3.08 -8.18
C PRO A 113 -25.14 3.25 -6.99
N ARG A 114 -23.85 2.98 -7.18
CA ARG A 114 -22.87 3.38 -6.18
C ARG A 114 -23.07 4.87 -5.98
N PRO A 115 -23.20 5.40 -4.76
CA PRO A 115 -22.74 6.76 -4.56
C PRO A 115 -21.30 6.71 -5.08
N ALA A 116 -21.00 7.48 -6.13
CA ALA A 116 -19.65 7.53 -6.67
C ALA A 116 -18.75 7.61 -5.44
N GLN A 117 -17.92 6.59 -5.20
CA GLN A 117 -16.90 6.70 -4.17
C GLN A 117 -16.17 7.96 -4.58
N GLN A 118 -16.45 9.06 -3.89
CA GLN A 118 -15.59 10.22 -3.87
C GLN A 118 -14.35 9.64 -3.20
N VAL A 119 -13.50 9.04 -4.04
CA VAL A 119 -12.10 8.91 -3.73
C VAL A 119 -11.73 10.35 -3.40
N ASP A 120 -11.64 10.64 -2.10
CA ASP A 120 -11.24 11.94 -1.60
C ASP A 120 -9.78 12.09 -2.05
N LEU A 121 -9.60 12.54 -3.29
CA LEU A 121 -8.30 12.84 -3.89
C LEU A 121 -7.55 13.80 -2.98
N SER A 122 -8.27 14.65 -2.23
CA SER A 122 -7.77 15.48 -1.13
C SER A 122 -7.06 14.69 -0.03
N LYS A 123 -7.61 13.57 0.44
CA LYS A 123 -6.98 12.71 1.46
C LYS A 123 -5.79 11.93 0.92
N ILE A 124 -5.89 11.45 -0.33
CA ILE A 124 -4.79 10.74 -0.99
C ILE A 124 -3.62 11.70 -1.26
N LEU A 125 -3.90 12.88 -1.82
CA LEU A 125 -2.90 13.93 -2.03
C LEU A 125 -2.31 14.42 -0.70
N GLY A 126 -3.12 14.50 0.36
CA GLY A 126 -2.64 14.79 1.71
C GLY A 126 -1.64 13.76 2.22
N ALA A 127 -1.95 12.47 2.08
CA ALA A 127 -1.07 11.38 2.49
C ALA A 127 0.22 11.32 1.65
N VAL A 128 0.13 11.56 0.33
CA VAL A 128 1.29 11.61 -0.57
C VAL A 128 2.17 12.81 -0.24
N ASN A 129 1.60 14.00 -0.05
CA ASN A 129 2.36 15.20 0.32
C ASN A 129 3.05 15.03 1.67
N ALA A 130 2.40 14.41 2.65
CA ALA A 130 3.00 14.11 3.95
C ALA A 130 4.18 13.14 3.81
N ALA A 131 4.03 12.06 3.03
CA ALA A 131 5.10 11.10 2.79
C ALA A 131 6.29 11.73 2.03
N VAL A 132 6.01 12.60 1.05
CA VAL A 132 7.05 13.34 0.31
C VAL A 132 7.78 14.33 1.23
N ALA A 133 7.04 15.08 2.06
CA ALA A 133 7.65 16.02 3.01
C ALA A 133 8.55 15.29 4.04
N GLU A 134 8.14 14.12 4.51
CA GLU A 134 8.94 13.31 5.43
C GLU A 134 10.19 12.75 4.74
N ALA A 135 10.08 12.27 3.50
CA ALA A 135 11.22 11.81 2.72
C ALA A 135 12.23 12.94 2.44
N VAL A 136 11.75 14.12 2.05
CA VAL A 136 12.59 15.31 1.84
C VAL A 136 13.27 15.73 3.13
N SER A 137 12.57 15.74 4.27
CA SER A 137 13.16 16.09 5.57
C SER A 137 14.27 15.12 5.99
N ARG A 138 14.08 13.81 5.75
CA ARG A 138 15.10 12.79 6.03
C ARG A 138 16.34 12.96 5.15
N GLU A 139 16.16 13.20 3.86
CA GLU A 139 17.27 13.44 2.93
C GLU A 139 18.00 14.76 3.23
N SER A 140 17.28 15.83 3.59
CA SER A 140 17.91 17.10 4.01
C SER A 140 18.82 16.92 5.23
N LYS A 141 18.35 16.21 6.27
CA LYS A 141 19.19 15.92 7.46
C LYS A 141 20.41 15.09 7.11
N ARG A 142 20.25 14.12 6.21
CA ARG A 142 21.37 13.29 5.74
C ARG A 142 22.42 14.12 4.98
N ILE A 143 21.97 15.03 4.11
CA ILE A 143 22.84 15.95 3.38
C ILE A 143 23.57 16.90 4.35
N GLU A 144 22.87 17.45 5.35
CA GLU A 144 23.48 18.30 6.38
C GLU A 144 24.59 17.57 7.14
N GLU A 145 24.35 16.33 7.56
CA GLU A 145 25.35 15.51 8.24
C GLU A 145 26.56 15.17 7.36
N GLU A 146 26.34 14.87 6.07
CA GLU A 146 27.41 14.60 5.11
C GLU A 146 28.24 15.85 4.81
N VAL A 147 27.60 17.00 4.64
CA VAL A 147 28.28 18.28 4.43
C VAL A 147 29.10 18.64 5.66
N PHE A 148 28.53 18.51 6.86
CA PHE A 148 29.26 18.79 8.10
C PHE A 148 30.48 17.89 8.27
N LYS A 149 30.34 16.58 8.00
CA LYS A 149 31.47 15.63 8.05
C LYS A 149 32.56 15.99 7.04
N LYS A 150 32.18 16.34 5.80
CA LYS A 150 33.16 16.75 4.77
C LYS A 150 33.86 18.04 5.20
N LEU A 151 33.13 19.05 5.64
CA LEU A 151 33.71 20.33 6.07
C LEU A 151 34.67 20.14 7.24
N LYS A 152 34.28 19.35 8.24
CA LYS A 152 35.12 19.00 9.38
C LYS A 152 36.40 18.29 8.92
N SER A 153 36.31 17.34 8.00
CA SER A 153 37.48 16.64 7.46
C SER A 153 38.44 17.57 6.69
N TYR A 154 37.91 18.58 5.99
CA TYR A 154 38.75 19.58 5.32
C TYR A 154 39.44 20.51 6.31
N VAL A 155 38.71 20.95 7.35
CA VAL A 155 39.28 21.79 8.41
C VAL A 155 40.34 21.02 9.20
N ASP A 156 40.08 19.77 9.58
CA ASP A 156 41.02 18.93 10.30
C ASP A 156 42.29 18.69 9.47
N LYS A 157 42.17 18.41 8.16
CA LYS A 157 43.32 18.29 7.25
C LYS A 157 44.11 19.60 7.15
N ALA A 158 43.44 20.73 6.95
CA ALA A 158 44.10 22.03 6.88
C ALA A 158 44.83 22.38 8.18
N LEU A 159 44.25 22.05 9.34
CA LEU A 159 44.89 22.22 10.64
C LEU A 159 46.11 21.30 10.83
N GLU A 160 46.02 20.06 10.36
CA GLU A 160 47.15 19.12 10.36
C GLU A 160 48.28 19.57 9.44
N ASP A 161 47.95 20.08 8.25
CA ASP A 161 48.93 20.59 7.29
C ASP A 161 49.64 21.83 7.84
N VAL A 162 48.91 22.78 8.43
CA VAL A 162 49.50 23.96 9.11
C VAL A 162 50.37 23.53 10.30
N ARG A 163 49.93 22.54 11.09
CA ARG A 163 50.74 22.01 12.20
C ARG A 163 52.01 21.33 11.70
N ARG A 164 51.95 20.62 10.57
CA ARG A 164 53.13 20.01 9.93
C ARG A 164 54.09 21.07 9.40
N GLU A 165 53.59 22.13 8.76
CA GLU A 165 54.42 23.24 8.30
C GLU A 165 55.08 23.99 9.47
N LEU A 166 54.35 24.24 10.58
CA LEU A 166 54.92 24.83 11.79
C LEU A 166 55.96 23.92 12.47
N ALA A 167 55.78 22.60 12.41
CA ALA A 167 56.76 21.63 12.91
C ALA A 167 58.00 21.55 12.00
N ALA A 168 57.82 21.64 10.67
CA ALA A 168 58.90 21.68 9.70
C ALA A 168 59.70 23.00 9.79
N GLY A 169 59.03 24.15 9.96
CA GLY A 169 59.70 25.43 10.20
C GLY A 169 60.49 25.48 11.52
N LYS A 170 60.07 24.70 12.54
CA LYS A 170 60.86 24.47 13.76
C LYS A 170 62.04 23.51 13.58
N ALA A 171 61.99 22.62 12.58
CA ALA A 171 63.12 21.76 12.24
C ALA A 171 64.19 22.52 11.45
N GLU A 172 63.80 23.45 10.57
CA GLU A 172 64.73 24.32 9.83
C GLU A 172 65.40 25.37 10.74
N GLN A 173 64.73 25.88 11.78
CA GLN A 173 65.35 26.82 12.73
C GLN A 173 66.36 26.19 13.72
N ARG A 174 66.56 24.87 13.71
CA ARG A 174 67.52 24.19 14.58
C ARG A 174 68.85 23.83 13.90
N THR A 175 69.07 24.27 12.66
CA THR A 175 70.31 23.97 11.91
C THR A 175 71.02 25.21 11.36
N GLU A 176 70.91 26.37 12.02
CA GLU A 176 71.78 27.52 11.75
C GLU A 176 72.43 28.04 13.05
N GLN A 177 73.30 27.22 13.62
CA GLN A 177 74.47 27.69 14.38
C GLN A 177 75.71 26.94 13.87
N GLN A 178 76.10 27.23 12.63
CA GLN A 178 77.47 27.05 12.16
C GLN A 178 77.93 28.40 11.64
N GLY A 179 79.07 28.88 12.16
CA GLY A 179 79.62 30.20 11.93
C GLY A 179 79.93 30.51 10.46
N PRO A 180 80.27 31.77 10.16
CA PRO A 180 80.35 32.26 8.79
C PRO A 180 81.41 31.49 7.97
N PRO A 181 81.12 31.08 6.72
CA PRO A 181 82.12 30.45 5.88
C PRO A 181 83.22 31.46 5.53
N SER A 182 84.46 31.05 5.73
CA SER A 182 85.66 31.82 5.42
C SER A 182 85.67 32.25 3.95
N ILE A 183 85.77 33.56 3.71
CA ILE A 183 85.82 34.18 2.37
C ILE A 183 87.01 33.64 1.52
N ALA A 184 87.98 32.98 2.16
CA ALA A 184 89.15 32.39 1.50
C ALA A 184 88.85 31.11 0.68
N GLU A 185 87.71 30.46 0.88
CA GLU A 185 87.36 29.21 0.18
C GLU A 185 86.49 29.42 -1.06
N ASN A 186 86.07 30.66 -1.33
CA ASN A 186 85.24 30.96 -2.49
C ASN A 186 86.07 30.84 -3.79
N GLU A 187 85.70 29.87 -4.64
CA GLU A 187 86.34 29.55 -5.92
C GLU A 187 86.44 30.77 -6.86
N TRP A 188 85.52 31.74 -6.73
CA TRP A 188 85.54 32.99 -7.46
C TRP A 188 86.69 33.93 -7.05
N VAL A 189 87.11 33.89 -5.79
CA VAL A 189 88.24 34.70 -5.28
C VAL A 189 89.59 34.11 -5.73
N LYS A 190 89.68 32.78 -5.88
CA LYS A 190 90.86 32.10 -6.46
C LYS A 190 91.07 32.46 -7.94
N LEU A 191 89.99 32.64 -8.70
CA LEU A 191 90.05 33.05 -10.11
C LEU A 191 90.55 34.50 -10.29
N ILE A 192 90.23 35.41 -9.37
CA ILE A 192 90.66 36.82 -9.44
C ILE A 192 92.15 36.97 -9.12
N ARG A 193 92.70 36.20 -8.16
CA ARG A 193 94.13 36.25 -7.81
C ARG A 193 95.09 35.67 -8.86
N ARG A 194 94.60 34.85 -9.81
CA ARG A 194 95.43 34.24 -10.87
C ARG A 194 95.65 35.15 -12.08
N ARG A 195 95.06 36.34 -12.12
CA ARG A 195 95.14 37.31 -13.23
C ARG A 195 95.67 38.69 -12.82
N GLY A 196 96.24 38.81 -11.62
CA GLY A 196 96.97 40.01 -11.14
C GLY A 196 98.46 39.75 -11.07
#